data_AF-Q5C093-F1
#
_entry.id   AF-Q5C093-F1
#
_cell.length_a   1.000
_cell.length_b   1.000
_cell.length_c   1.000
_cell.angle_alpha   90.00
_cell.angle_beta   90.00
_cell.angle_gamma   90.00
#
_symmetry.space_group_name_H-M   'P 1'
#
loop_
_entity.id
_entity.type
_entity.pdbx_description
1 polymer ?
#
loop_
_entity_poly.entity_id
_entity_poly.type
_entity_poly.pdbx_seq_one_letter_code
_entity_poly.pdbx_strand_id
1 'polypeptide(L)'
;FRFRVFGYNFEGAITRFYRARIKVENPVVDLDGDEMTRIIWDKIKSTLIFAFIDVDCKYFDLGLPNRDRTNDQVTIEGAEAIKKYNVGIKCATITPDEQRVKEFSLKKMWLSPNGTIRNILGGTVFREPILCTNIPRHVPGWTKPIVIGRHAHGDQYKATDMLIKEDGVLELVFTPKLSRFEERVKVFEFTGGGIGMAMYNTDES
;
A
#
# COMPACT_ATOMS: atom_id res chain seq x y z
N PHE A 1 45.36 -10.02 -15.86
CA PHE A 1 44.74 -9.34 -17.02
C PHE A 1 44.83 -7.84 -16.83
N ARG A 2 45.78 -7.19 -17.51
CA ARG A 2 45.97 -5.73 -17.51
C ARG A 2 45.12 -5.15 -18.63
N PHE A 3 44.13 -4.31 -18.31
CA PHE A 3 43.59 -3.36 -19.28
C PHE A 3 44.29 -2.02 -19.06
N ARG A 4 45.01 -1.59 -20.11
CA ARG A 4 45.69 -0.31 -20.21
C ARG A 4 44.77 0.58 -21.03
N VAL A 5 44.10 1.54 -20.39
CA VAL A 5 43.36 2.59 -21.11
C VAL A 5 44.36 3.71 -21.42
N PHE A 6 44.50 4.00 -22.71
CA PHE A 6 45.36 5.05 -23.24
C PHE A 6 44.95 6.43 -22.69
N GLY A 7 45.97 7.26 -22.48
CA GLY A 7 45.88 8.55 -21.82
C GLY A 7 44.92 9.53 -22.48
N TYR A 8 44.27 10.32 -21.63
CA TYR A 8 43.73 11.63 -21.99
C TYR A 8 44.33 12.64 -21.01
N ASN A 9 45.02 13.63 -21.57
CA ASN A 9 45.46 14.83 -20.86
C ASN A 9 44.23 15.59 -20.35
N PHE A 10 44.18 15.83 -19.05
CA PHE A 10 43.16 16.66 -18.41
C PHE A 10 43.65 18.11 -18.32
N GLU A 11 43.56 18.85 -19.42
CA GLU A 11 43.50 20.32 -19.39
C GLU A 11 42.50 20.77 -20.46
N GLY A 12 41.32 21.19 -20.04
CA GLY A 12 40.31 21.75 -20.94
C GLY A 12 38.88 21.50 -20.48
N ALA A 13 38.20 22.59 -20.08
CA ALA A 13 36.75 22.77 -19.93
C ALA A 13 35.98 21.68 -19.15
N ILE A 14 35.38 22.08 -18.01
CA ILE A 14 34.28 21.35 -17.37
C ILE A 14 33.04 21.47 -18.28
N THR A 15 33.03 20.76 -19.40
CA THR A 15 31.79 20.48 -20.14
C THR A 15 31.02 19.48 -19.30
N ARG A 16 30.01 19.99 -18.59
CA ARG A 16 29.00 19.17 -17.91
C ARG A 16 28.34 18.31 -18.99
N PHE A 17 28.82 17.08 -19.19
CA PHE A 17 28.13 16.10 -20.03
C PHE A 17 26.75 15.88 -19.39
N TYR A 18 25.73 16.60 -19.87
CA TYR A 18 24.35 16.26 -19.62
C TYR A 18 24.14 14.91 -20.30
N ARG A 19 24.36 13.82 -19.55
CA ARG A 19 23.91 12.50 -19.99
C ARG A 19 22.41 12.63 -20.24
N ALA A 20 21.99 12.33 -21.47
CA ALA A 20 20.57 12.28 -21.79
C ALA A 20 19.87 11.37 -20.77
N ARG A 21 18.75 11.85 -20.21
CA ARG A 21 17.95 11.05 -19.26
C ARG A 21 17.46 9.79 -19.96
N ILE A 22 17.41 8.68 -19.22
CA ILE A 22 16.87 7.40 -19.70
C ILE A 22 15.39 7.61 -20.00
N LYS A 23 14.98 7.38 -21.25
CA LYS A 23 13.59 7.48 -21.69
C LYS A 23 12.83 6.23 -21.27
N VAL A 24 11.67 6.42 -20.64
CA VAL A 24 10.76 5.33 -20.28
C VAL A 24 9.52 5.45 -21.17
N GLU A 25 9.16 4.35 -21.85
CA GLU A 25 8.05 4.34 -22.81
C GLU A 25 6.68 4.42 -22.13
N ASN A 26 6.50 3.63 -21.06
CA ASN A 26 5.21 3.53 -20.36
C ASN A 26 5.20 4.40 -19.10
N PRO A 27 4.05 5.01 -18.77
CA PRO A 27 3.91 5.79 -17.56
C PRO A 27 3.91 4.91 -16.32
N VAL A 28 4.20 5.53 -15.17
CA VAL A 28 4.11 4.92 -13.85
C VAL A 28 3.11 5.70 -12.99
N VAL A 29 2.32 5.02 -12.18
CA VAL A 29 1.44 5.68 -11.21
C VAL A 29 2.23 6.04 -9.96
N ASP A 30 2.22 7.32 -9.60
CA ASP A 30 2.89 7.87 -8.42
C ASP A 30 1.83 8.23 -7.37
N LEU A 31 1.74 7.42 -6.32
CA LEU A 31 0.82 7.62 -5.21
C LEU A 31 1.57 8.29 -4.03
N ASP A 32 1.38 9.59 -3.85
CA ASP A 32 2.04 10.36 -2.78
C ASP A 32 1.45 10.03 -1.40
N GLY A 33 2.09 10.49 -0.34
CA GLY A 33 1.80 10.07 1.03
C GLY A 33 1.84 11.18 2.06
N ASP A 34 2.17 10.80 3.28
CA ASP A 34 2.04 11.63 4.49
C ASP A 34 3.38 11.80 5.24
N GLU A 35 3.39 12.75 6.18
CA GLU A 35 4.43 12.97 7.19
C GLU A 35 5.87 12.97 6.62
N MET A 36 6.82 12.37 7.34
CA MET A 36 8.23 12.34 6.96
C MET A 36 8.46 11.61 5.63
N THR A 37 7.64 10.60 5.34
CA THR A 37 7.74 9.85 4.09
C THR A 37 7.43 10.70 2.88
N ARG A 38 6.48 11.66 2.96
CA ARG A 38 6.19 12.61 1.87
C ARG A 38 7.41 13.48 1.54
N ILE A 39 8.11 13.98 2.56
CA ILE A 39 9.31 14.82 2.38
C ILE A 39 10.46 14.00 1.76
N ILE A 40 10.67 12.77 2.24
CA ILE A 40 11.68 11.87 1.67
C ILE A 40 11.32 11.49 0.23
N TRP A 41 10.03 11.28 -0.06
CA TRP A 41 9.52 10.93 -1.38
C TRP A 41 9.84 11.98 -2.43
N ASP A 42 9.59 13.25 -2.11
CA ASP A 42 9.96 14.37 -2.97
C ASP A 42 11.48 14.44 -3.22
N LYS A 43 12.29 14.21 -2.17
CA LYS A 43 13.75 14.21 -2.29
C LYS A 43 14.25 13.06 -3.17
N ILE A 44 13.72 11.86 -3.00
CA ILE A 44 14.05 10.69 -3.84
C ILE A 44 13.72 11.00 -5.30
N LYS A 45 12.50 11.45 -5.58
CA LYS A 45 12.06 11.76 -6.95
C LYS A 45 12.95 12.81 -7.61
N SER A 46 13.19 13.93 -6.93
CA SER A 46 13.95 15.05 -7.50
C SER A 46 15.45 14.75 -7.68
N THR A 47 16.07 14.03 -6.75
CA THR A 47 17.54 13.84 -6.75
C THR A 47 18.01 12.52 -7.34
N LEU A 48 17.23 11.45 -7.19
CA LEU A 48 17.65 10.09 -7.57
C LEU A 48 16.92 9.57 -8.80
N ILE A 49 15.71 10.08 -9.11
CA ILE A 49 14.91 9.61 -10.23
C ILE A 49 14.94 10.60 -11.39
N PHE A 50 14.31 11.77 -11.25
CA PHE A 50 14.10 12.71 -12.36
C PHE A 50 15.38 13.38 -12.88
N ALA A 51 16.45 13.37 -12.08
CA ALA A 51 17.78 13.78 -12.52
C ALA A 51 18.36 12.86 -13.61
N PHE A 52 17.92 11.60 -13.69
CA PHE A 52 18.49 10.57 -14.56
C PHE A 52 17.48 9.89 -15.47
N ILE A 53 16.20 9.91 -15.11
CA ILE A 53 15.10 9.20 -15.78
C ILE A 53 14.06 10.21 -16.25
N ASP A 54 13.63 10.06 -17.49
CA ASP A 54 12.51 10.78 -18.08
C ASP A 54 11.33 9.81 -18.22
N VAL A 55 10.44 9.87 -17.24
CA VAL A 55 9.28 8.99 -17.08
C VAL A 55 8.03 9.85 -16.87
N ASP A 56 6.94 9.48 -17.52
CA ASP A 56 5.62 10.08 -17.32
C ASP A 56 5.00 9.52 -16.03
N CYS A 57 4.82 10.37 -15.02
CA CYS A 57 4.20 9.99 -13.75
C CYS A 57 2.72 10.41 -13.73
N LYS A 58 1.82 9.42 -13.60
CA LYS A 58 0.42 9.67 -13.28
C LYS A 58 0.29 9.87 -11.79
N TYR A 59 0.28 11.12 -11.37
CA TYR A 59 0.34 11.52 -9.98
C TYR A 59 -1.04 11.52 -9.31
N PHE A 60 -1.11 10.93 -8.12
CA PHE A 60 -2.27 10.96 -7.23
C PHE A 60 -1.81 11.27 -5.80
N ASP A 61 -2.34 12.33 -5.21
CA ASP A 61 -2.01 12.71 -3.84
C ASP A 61 -2.87 11.91 -2.86
N LEU A 62 -2.32 10.85 -2.25
CA LEU A 62 -3.00 10.09 -1.21
C LEU A 62 -2.73 10.62 0.21
N GLY A 63 -2.15 11.82 0.31
CA GLY A 63 -2.03 12.52 1.58
C GLY A 63 -3.41 12.68 2.23
N LEU A 64 -3.47 12.49 3.55
CA LEU A 64 -4.70 12.49 4.33
C LEU A 64 -5.59 13.72 4.10
N PRO A 65 -5.06 14.97 4.00
CA PRO A 65 -5.88 16.13 3.66
C PRO A 65 -6.56 16.02 2.29
N ASN A 66 -5.85 15.50 1.28
CA ASN A 66 -6.41 15.36 -0.05
C ASN A 66 -7.45 14.23 -0.13
N ARG A 67 -7.18 13.10 0.55
CA ARG A 67 -8.16 12.03 0.67
C ARG A 67 -9.44 12.53 1.33
N ASP A 68 -9.35 13.26 2.44
CA ASP A 68 -10.52 13.84 3.09
C ASP A 68 -11.29 14.79 2.16
N ARG A 69 -10.56 15.68 1.45
CA ARG A 69 -11.14 16.60 0.47
C ARG A 69 -11.94 15.87 -0.62
N THR A 70 -11.39 14.79 -1.17
CA THR A 70 -12.02 14.01 -2.26
C THR A 70 -12.99 12.92 -1.79
N ASN A 71 -13.31 12.86 -0.50
CA ASN A 71 -14.07 11.76 0.09
C ASN A 71 -13.46 10.37 -0.22
N ASP A 72 -12.12 10.30 -0.17
CA ASP A 72 -11.28 9.14 -0.48
C ASP A 72 -11.33 8.63 -1.93
N GLN A 73 -11.99 9.36 -2.84
CA GLN A 73 -12.08 9.01 -4.26
C GLN A 73 -10.71 8.92 -4.94
N VAL A 74 -9.75 9.78 -4.56
CA VAL A 74 -8.38 9.77 -5.11
C VAL A 74 -7.66 8.43 -4.89
N THR A 75 -7.98 7.71 -3.80
CA THR A 75 -7.43 6.39 -3.51
C THR A 75 -7.93 5.35 -4.52
N ILE A 76 -9.22 5.40 -4.87
CA ILE A 76 -9.84 4.50 -5.85
C ILE A 76 -9.30 4.81 -7.25
N GLU A 77 -9.24 6.09 -7.61
CA GLU A 77 -8.70 6.54 -8.89
C GLU A 77 -7.24 6.12 -9.08
N GLY A 78 -6.42 6.22 -8.02
CA GLY A 78 -5.04 5.73 -8.03
C GLY A 78 -4.96 4.22 -8.27
N ALA A 79 -5.84 3.42 -7.66
CA ALA A 79 -5.88 1.98 -7.87
C ALA A 79 -6.31 1.61 -9.30
N GLU A 80 -7.33 2.26 -9.85
CA GLU A 80 -7.76 2.04 -11.24
C GLU A 80 -6.71 2.51 -12.26
N ALA A 81 -5.97 3.58 -11.95
CA ALA A 81 -4.82 3.98 -12.75
C ALA A 81 -3.73 2.90 -12.74
N ILE A 82 -3.48 2.23 -11.61
CA ILE A 82 -2.53 1.11 -11.56
C ILE A 82 -3.01 -0.03 -12.46
N LYS A 83 -4.31 -0.37 -12.46
CA LYS A 83 -4.86 -1.38 -13.39
C LYS A 83 -4.65 -1.00 -14.84
N LYS A 84 -4.79 0.29 -15.17
CA LYS A 84 -4.60 0.82 -16.53
C LYS A 84 -3.13 0.82 -16.97
N TYR A 85 -2.21 1.21 -16.09
CA TYR A 85 -0.79 1.43 -16.43
C TYR A 85 0.16 0.37 -15.87
N ASN A 86 -0.37 -0.66 -15.22
CA ASN A 86 0.29 -1.84 -14.64
C ASN A 86 1.24 -1.59 -13.46
N VAL A 87 1.91 -0.44 -13.39
CA VAL A 87 2.93 -0.16 -12.38
C VAL A 87 2.52 1.02 -11.51
N GLY A 88 2.48 0.79 -10.20
CA GLY A 88 2.29 1.82 -9.19
C GLY A 88 3.41 1.83 -8.16
N ILE A 89 3.84 3.02 -7.77
CA ILE A 89 4.78 3.22 -6.66
C ILE A 89 4.09 4.11 -5.64
N LYS A 90 4.16 3.71 -4.37
CA LYS A 90 3.36 4.30 -3.31
C LYS A 90 4.21 4.72 -2.12
N CYS A 91 4.02 5.97 -1.72
CA CYS A 91 4.51 6.52 -0.46
C CYS A 91 3.64 6.05 0.73
N ALA A 92 4.21 6.02 1.93
CA ALA A 92 3.46 5.63 3.13
C ALA A 92 2.37 6.67 3.46
N THR A 93 1.22 6.20 3.93
CA THR A 93 0.02 7.01 4.15
C THR A 93 -0.55 6.74 5.54
N ILE A 94 -1.10 7.76 6.18
CA ILE A 94 -1.81 7.63 7.46
C ILE A 94 -3.08 6.80 7.26
N THR A 95 -3.36 5.85 8.15
CA THR A 95 -4.72 5.31 8.32
C THR A 95 -5.28 5.96 9.58
N PRO A 96 -6.27 6.88 9.48
CA PRO A 96 -6.68 7.68 10.62
C PRO A 96 -7.42 6.83 11.65
N ASP A 97 -7.10 7.05 12.92
CA ASP A 97 -7.87 6.62 14.08
C ASP A 97 -8.66 7.81 14.67
N GLU A 98 -9.31 7.62 15.82
CA GLU A 98 -10.08 8.67 16.49
C GLU A 98 -9.24 9.91 16.83
N GLN A 99 -7.96 9.71 17.17
CA GLN A 99 -7.05 10.79 17.48
C GLN A 99 -6.72 11.58 16.21
N ARG A 100 -6.41 10.91 15.09
CA ARG A 100 -6.13 11.56 13.81
C ARG A 100 -7.36 12.26 13.23
N VAL A 101 -8.58 11.76 13.47
CA VAL A 101 -9.82 12.47 13.10
C VAL A 101 -9.89 13.82 13.80
N LYS A 102 -9.55 13.90 15.09
CA LYS A 102 -9.51 15.16 15.84
C LYS A 102 -8.37 16.07 15.38
N GLU A 103 -7.16 15.51 15.24
CA GLU A 103 -5.96 16.26 14.84
C GLU A 103 -6.12 16.93 13.46
N PHE A 104 -6.67 16.21 12.49
CA PHE A 104 -6.82 16.71 11.12
C PHE A 104 -8.21 17.26 10.81
N SER A 105 -9.13 17.27 11.79
CA SER A 105 -10.54 17.69 11.60
C SER A 105 -11.22 16.97 10.42
N LEU A 106 -11.04 15.66 10.35
CA LEU A 106 -11.52 14.83 9.24
C LEU A 106 -13.05 14.72 9.23
N LYS A 107 -13.64 14.59 8.04
CA LYS A 107 -15.09 14.33 7.88
C LYS A 107 -15.52 13.02 8.52
N LYS A 108 -14.65 12.00 8.42
CA LYS A 108 -14.83 10.68 9.04
C LYS A 108 -13.50 9.93 9.13
N MET A 109 -13.52 8.81 9.83
CA MET A 109 -12.43 7.85 9.86
C MET A 109 -12.34 7.12 8.51
N TRP A 110 -11.47 7.58 7.62
CA TRP A 110 -11.25 6.97 6.31
C TRP A 110 -10.57 5.59 6.43
N LEU A 111 -10.92 4.68 5.52
CA LEU A 111 -10.29 3.36 5.45
C LEU A 111 -8.81 3.47 5.06
N SER A 112 -8.05 2.40 5.28
CA SER A 112 -6.64 2.35 4.89
C SER A 112 -6.50 2.39 3.37
N PRO A 113 -5.73 3.34 2.80
CA PRO A 113 -5.48 3.36 1.35
C PRO A 113 -4.86 2.07 0.83
N ASN A 114 -4.01 1.44 1.65
CA ASN A 114 -3.38 0.17 1.29
C ASN A 114 -4.40 -0.96 1.17
N GLY A 115 -5.42 -0.98 2.04
CA GLY A 115 -6.51 -1.95 1.99
C GLY A 115 -7.36 -1.75 0.73
N THR A 116 -7.78 -0.51 0.48
CA THR A 116 -8.56 -0.15 -0.72
C THR A 116 -7.85 -0.55 -2.01
N ILE A 117 -6.57 -0.19 -2.16
CA ILE A 117 -5.79 -0.53 -3.36
C ILE A 117 -5.65 -2.04 -3.53
N ARG A 118 -5.31 -2.79 -2.48
CA ARG A 118 -5.21 -4.27 -2.55
C ARG A 118 -6.53 -4.93 -2.91
N ASN A 119 -7.64 -4.39 -2.41
CA ASN A 119 -8.96 -4.92 -2.71
C ASN A 119 -9.35 -4.75 -4.18
N ILE A 120 -8.90 -3.66 -4.81
CA ILE A 120 -9.17 -3.36 -6.21
C ILE A 120 -8.24 -4.14 -7.15
N LEU A 121 -6.96 -4.28 -6.77
CA LEU A 121 -5.95 -4.96 -7.58
C LEU A 121 -5.94 -6.48 -7.42
N GLY A 122 -6.25 -6.98 -6.23
CA GLY A 122 -6.02 -8.37 -5.84
C GLY A 122 -4.53 -8.73 -5.73
N GLY A 123 -4.25 -10.00 -5.48
CA GLY A 123 -2.90 -10.57 -5.54
C GLY A 123 -2.21 -10.80 -4.19
N THR A 124 -0.90 -11.06 -4.27
CA THR A 124 -0.04 -11.40 -3.12
C THR A 124 0.98 -10.30 -2.87
N VAL A 125 1.15 -9.90 -1.60
CA VAL A 125 2.18 -8.95 -1.21
C VAL A 125 3.45 -9.70 -0.79
N PHE A 126 4.52 -9.56 -1.58
CA PHE A 126 5.83 -10.08 -1.22
C PHE A 126 6.60 -9.05 -0.39
N ARG A 127 7.18 -9.50 0.73
CA ARG A 127 8.07 -8.70 1.57
C ARG A 127 9.41 -9.41 1.70
N GLU A 128 10.48 -8.71 1.34
CA GLU A 128 11.85 -9.20 1.41
C GLU A 128 12.73 -8.21 2.19
N PRO A 129 13.68 -8.69 3.03
CA PRO A 129 14.64 -7.82 3.69
C PRO A 129 15.71 -7.31 2.71
N ILE A 130 16.06 -6.02 2.82
CA ILE A 130 17.29 -5.49 2.21
C ILE A 130 18.46 -5.80 3.15
N LEU A 131 19.34 -6.73 2.75
CA LEU A 131 20.45 -7.18 3.58
C LEU A 131 21.68 -6.28 3.44
N CYS A 132 22.18 -5.76 4.56
CA CYS A 132 23.42 -5.00 4.64
C CYS A 132 24.50 -5.84 5.35
N THR A 133 25.67 -6.00 4.74
CA THR A 133 26.75 -6.85 5.30
C THR A 133 27.29 -6.37 6.64
N ASN A 134 27.12 -5.08 6.94
CA ASN A 134 27.57 -4.43 8.17
C ASN A 134 26.48 -4.33 9.25
N ILE A 135 25.27 -4.87 9.02
CA ILE A 135 24.18 -4.85 10.00
C ILE A 135 23.97 -6.28 10.54
N PRO A 136 24.25 -6.55 11.83
CA PRO A 136 24.02 -7.88 12.40
C PRO A 136 22.53 -8.20 12.45
N ARG A 137 22.20 -9.47 12.21
CA ARG A 137 20.82 -9.97 12.22
C ARG A 137 20.41 -10.37 13.63
N HIS A 138 19.15 -10.11 13.97
CA HIS A 138 18.60 -10.46 15.28
C HIS A 138 18.54 -11.98 15.52
N VAL A 139 18.32 -12.74 14.45
CA VAL A 139 18.43 -14.21 14.42
C VAL A 139 19.71 -14.56 13.64
N PRO A 140 20.81 -14.93 14.32
CA PRO A 140 22.11 -15.10 13.66
C PRO A 140 22.14 -16.18 12.57
N GLY A 141 21.31 -17.22 12.72
CA GLY A 141 21.22 -18.34 11.76
C GLY A 141 20.56 -17.98 10.43
N TRP A 142 19.89 -16.83 10.30
CA TRP A 142 19.26 -16.41 9.05
C TRP A 142 20.29 -15.87 8.05
N THR A 143 21.03 -16.77 7.42
CA THR A 143 22.10 -16.43 6.48
C THR A 143 21.58 -16.07 5.08
N LYS A 144 20.36 -16.46 4.74
CA LYS A 144 19.67 -16.17 3.47
C LYS A 144 18.42 -15.30 3.72
N PRO A 145 17.97 -14.51 2.73
CA PRO A 145 16.73 -13.75 2.86
C PRO A 145 15.53 -14.71 3.00
N ILE A 146 14.52 -14.26 3.75
CA ILE A 146 13.23 -14.91 3.86
C ILE A 146 12.21 -13.97 3.23
N VAL A 147 11.48 -14.47 2.23
CA VAL A 147 10.42 -13.72 1.57
C VAL A 147 9.07 -14.17 2.10
N ILE A 148 8.26 -13.23 2.55
CA ILE A 148 6.89 -13.50 3.01
C ILE A 148 5.94 -13.17 1.87
N GLY A 149 5.27 -14.19 1.33
CA GLY A 149 4.10 -14.02 0.47
C GLY A 149 2.86 -13.89 1.36
N ARG A 150 2.36 -12.66 1.50
CA ARG A 150 1.16 -12.37 2.29
C ARG A 150 -0.06 -12.29 1.38
N HIS A 151 -1.05 -13.15 1.64
CA HIS A 151 -2.36 -13.06 1.03
C HIS A 151 -3.01 -11.71 1.37
N ALA A 152 -3.46 -10.98 0.35
CA ALA A 152 -3.91 -9.60 0.48
C ALA A 152 -5.43 -9.46 0.25
N HIS A 153 -6.19 -10.49 0.57
CA HIS A 153 -7.64 -10.56 0.38
C HIS A 153 -8.36 -11.14 1.61
N GLY A 154 -9.57 -10.64 1.89
CA GLY A 154 -10.46 -11.20 2.91
C GLY A 154 -10.01 -10.99 4.36
N ASP A 155 -10.39 -11.94 5.20
CA ASP A 155 -10.05 -12.08 6.61
C ASP A 155 -10.33 -10.80 7.43
N GLN A 156 -9.51 -10.50 8.45
CA GLN A 156 -9.74 -9.35 9.33
C GLN A 156 -9.72 -8.00 8.58
N TYR A 157 -9.14 -7.94 7.37
CA TYR A 157 -9.06 -6.70 6.59
C TYR A 157 -10.38 -6.33 5.89
N LYS A 158 -11.32 -7.27 5.81
CA LYS A 158 -12.69 -7.07 5.29
C LYS A 158 -13.74 -7.61 6.26
N ALA A 159 -13.38 -7.71 7.54
CA ALA A 159 -14.32 -8.14 8.55
C ALA A 159 -15.40 -7.07 8.79
N THR A 160 -16.56 -7.51 9.25
CA THR A 160 -17.58 -6.64 9.84
C THR A 160 -17.65 -6.96 11.32
N ASP A 161 -17.53 -5.94 12.15
CA ASP A 161 -17.55 -6.04 13.60
C ASP A 161 -18.64 -5.15 14.21
N MET A 162 -19.07 -5.53 15.42
CA MET A 162 -20.06 -4.77 16.16
C MET A 162 -19.88 -4.91 17.68
N LEU A 163 -20.26 -3.86 18.39
CA LEU A 163 -20.37 -3.86 19.85
C LEU A 163 -21.75 -4.39 20.25
N ILE A 164 -21.78 -5.39 21.12
CA ILE A 164 -22.99 -5.94 21.72
C ILE A 164 -23.19 -5.27 23.08
N LYS A 165 -24.35 -4.65 23.30
CA LYS A 165 -24.63 -3.84 24.51
C LYS A 165 -25.59 -4.50 25.50
N GLU A 166 -26.29 -5.53 25.07
CA GLU A 166 -27.35 -6.22 25.81
C GLU A 166 -27.42 -7.69 25.41
N ASP A 167 -28.24 -8.45 26.11
CA ASP A 167 -28.47 -9.88 25.88
C ASP A 167 -29.04 -10.12 24.48
N GLY A 168 -28.63 -11.22 23.83
CA GLY A 168 -29.12 -11.54 22.49
C GLY A 168 -28.36 -12.67 21.80
N VAL A 169 -28.89 -13.15 20.68
CA VAL A 169 -28.27 -14.22 19.88
C VAL A 169 -27.55 -13.62 18.68
N LEU A 170 -26.27 -13.96 18.53
CA LEU A 170 -25.50 -13.67 17.32
C LEU A 170 -25.54 -14.89 16.40
N GLU A 171 -26.04 -14.68 15.18
CA GLU A 171 -26.10 -15.71 14.13
C GLU A 171 -25.35 -15.26 12.88
N LEU A 172 -24.80 -16.24 12.14
CA LEU A 172 -24.41 -16.08 10.75
C LEU A 172 -25.52 -16.59 9.86
N VAL A 173 -25.92 -15.78 8.88
CA VAL A 173 -26.98 -16.12 7.92
C VAL A 173 -26.40 -16.08 6.51
N PHE A 174 -26.50 -17.20 5.78
CA PHE A 174 -26.16 -17.28 4.37
C PHE A 174 -27.43 -17.48 3.54
N THR A 175 -27.64 -16.62 2.55
CA THR A 175 -28.79 -16.67 1.65
C THR A 175 -28.31 -17.04 0.25
N PRO A 176 -28.42 -18.32 -0.18
CA PRO A 176 -27.97 -18.73 -1.50
C PRO A 176 -28.81 -18.06 -2.59
N LYS A 177 -28.20 -17.63 -3.70
CA LYS A 177 -28.93 -16.97 -4.81
C LYS A 177 -29.97 -17.87 -5.48
N LEU A 178 -29.74 -19.18 -5.50
CA LEU A 178 -30.56 -20.16 -6.23
C LEU A 178 -31.51 -20.95 -5.33
N SER A 179 -31.24 -20.99 -4.02
CA SER A 179 -32.13 -21.61 -3.02
C SER A 179 -32.98 -20.54 -2.37
N ARG A 180 -34.23 -20.85 -2.00
CA ARG A 180 -35.02 -19.95 -1.15
C ARG A 180 -34.80 -20.18 0.34
N PHE A 181 -33.99 -21.18 0.71
CA PHE A 181 -33.75 -21.52 2.10
C PHE A 181 -32.45 -20.87 2.58
N GLU A 182 -32.57 -20.07 3.64
CA GLU A 182 -31.43 -19.49 4.36
C GLU A 182 -30.76 -20.56 5.22
N GLU A 183 -29.43 -20.55 5.25
CA GLU A 183 -28.64 -21.32 6.21
C GLU A 183 -28.31 -20.41 7.40
N ARG A 184 -28.67 -20.86 8.61
CA ARG A 184 -28.45 -20.11 9.85
C ARG A 184 -27.56 -20.90 10.78
N VAL A 185 -26.53 -20.25 11.31
CA VAL A 185 -25.61 -20.84 12.27
C VAL A 185 -25.53 -19.93 13.48
N LYS A 186 -25.98 -20.41 14.64
CA LYS A 186 -25.79 -19.72 15.91
C LYS A 186 -24.30 -19.65 16.25
N VAL A 187 -23.78 -18.44 16.40
CA VAL A 187 -22.40 -18.20 16.83
C VAL A 187 -22.34 -18.25 18.35
N PHE A 188 -23.16 -17.44 19.01
CA PHE A 188 -23.18 -17.31 20.46
C PHE A 188 -24.48 -16.69 20.96
N GLU A 189 -24.81 -16.91 22.24
CA GLU A 189 -25.89 -16.21 22.94
C GLU A 189 -25.29 -15.41 24.09
N PHE A 190 -25.38 -14.09 23.95
CA PHE A 190 -24.91 -13.12 24.92
C PHE A 190 -25.92 -12.99 26.06
N THR A 191 -25.41 -13.05 27.29
CA THR A 191 -26.14 -12.73 28.54
C THR A 191 -25.62 -11.42 29.16
N GLY A 192 -25.13 -10.52 28.31
CA GLY A 192 -24.50 -9.26 28.67
C GLY A 192 -23.68 -8.68 27.51
N GLY A 193 -23.02 -7.55 27.75
CA GLY A 193 -22.23 -6.87 26.72
C GLY A 193 -21.04 -7.69 26.20
N GLY A 194 -20.61 -7.41 24.96
CA GLY A 194 -19.53 -8.11 24.29
C GLY A 194 -19.22 -7.54 22.91
N ILE A 195 -18.52 -8.31 22.07
CA ILE A 195 -18.20 -7.94 20.68
C ILE A 195 -18.45 -9.13 19.75
N GLY A 196 -18.87 -8.84 18.52
CA GLY A 196 -19.01 -9.81 17.45
C GLY A 196 -18.20 -9.40 16.23
N MET A 197 -17.64 -10.37 15.52
CA MET A 197 -16.92 -10.15 14.26
C MET A 197 -17.19 -11.30 13.30
N ALA A 198 -17.44 -10.97 12.04
CA ALA A 198 -17.53 -11.92 10.95
C ALA A 198 -16.52 -11.55 9.86
N MET A 199 -15.91 -12.56 9.24
CA MET A 199 -14.96 -12.38 8.13
C MET A 199 -15.22 -13.43 7.04
N TYR A 200 -14.66 -13.21 5.86
CA TYR A 200 -14.84 -14.09 4.71
C TYR A 200 -13.56 -14.19 3.88
N ASN A 201 -13.49 -15.24 3.05
CA ASN A 201 -12.54 -15.35 1.96
C ASN A 201 -13.20 -16.07 0.76
N THR A 202 -12.49 -16.21 -0.37
CA THR A 202 -13.05 -16.77 -1.61
C THR A 202 -12.08 -17.71 -2.29
N ASP A 203 -12.57 -18.77 -2.94
CA ASP A 203 -11.71 -19.74 -3.64
C ASP A 203 -10.84 -19.14 -4.76
N GLU A 204 -11.27 -18.02 -5.36
CA GLU A 204 -10.53 -17.32 -6.43
C GLU A 204 -9.31 -16.55 -5.92
N SER A 205 -9.25 -16.23 -4.62
CA SER A 205 -8.31 -15.24 -4.08
C SER A 205 -6.93 -15.77 -3.75
#